data_AF-A0A4Q4CN16-F1
#
_entry.id   AF-A0A4Q4CN16-F1
#
_cell.length_a   1.000
_cell.length_b   1.000
_cell.length_c   1.000
_cell.angle_alpha   90.00
_cell.angle_beta   90.00
_cell.angle_gamma   90.00
#
_symmetry.space_group_name_H-M   'P 1'
#
loop_
_entity.id
_entity.type
_entity.pdbx_description
1 polymer ?
#
loop_
_entity_poly.entity_id
_entity_poly.type
_entity_poly.pdbx_seq_one_letter_code
_entity_poly.pdbx_strand_id
1 'polypeptide(L)' 'MSIPNRPFRLMINRHAGTPGVVVLPEGGFRRAKEEIATWEGYAPTPLVPLEDLAKAARVASIHWKDEGPRFGLGSFKALG' A
#
# COMPACT_ATOMS: atom_id res chain seq x y z
N MET A 1 -13.28 -6.39 18.96
CA MET A 1 -12.60 -5.08 18.79
C MET A 1 -13.63 -4.09 18.27
N SER A 2 -13.74 -2.88 18.85
CA SER A 2 -14.66 -1.84 18.35
C SER A 2 -13.84 -0.74 17.67
N ILE A 3 -14.27 -0.31 16.49
CA ILE A 3 -13.61 0.77 15.75
C ILE A 3 -14.16 2.11 16.28
N PRO A 4 -13.31 3.01 16.80
CA PRO A 4 -13.78 4.26 17.36
C PRO A 4 -14.36 5.15 16.25
N ASN A 5 -15.53 5.73 16.51
CA ASN A 5 -16.08 6.75 15.63
C ASN A 5 -15.33 8.07 15.89
N ARG A 6 -14.62 8.58 14.87
CA ARG A 6 -13.93 9.87 14.93
C ARG A 6 -14.48 10.78 13.83
N PRO A 7 -14.64 12.09 14.06
CA PRO A 7 -15.07 12.98 13.01
C PRO A 7 -14.04 13.00 11.88
N PHE A 8 -14.49 12.76 10.65
CA PHE A 8 -13.70 12.91 9.44
C PHE A 8 -14.56 13.55 8.35
N ARG A 9 -13.91 14.20 7.37
CA ARG A 9 -14.56 14.67 6.15
C ARG A 9 -14.11 13.79 5.00
N LEU A 10 -15.05 13.09 4.38
CA LEU A 10 -14.80 12.39 3.13
C LEU A 10 -15.00 13.35 1.97
N MET A 11 -13.94 13.57 1.18
CA MET A 11 -14.02 14.28 -0.09
C MET A 11 -13.78 13.29 -1.21
N ILE A 12 -14.79 13.07 -2.05
CA ILE A 12 -14.64 12.24 -3.24
C ILE A 12 -13.92 13.07 -4.32
N ASN A 13 -12.81 12.54 -4.83
CA ASN A 13 -12.12 13.14 -5.96
C ASN A 13 -12.98 13.05 -7.23
N ARG A 14 -13.58 14.17 -7.66
CA ARG A 14 -14.40 14.25 -8.88
C ARG A 14 -13.58 14.24 -10.17
N HIS A 15 -12.26 14.46 -10.07
CA HIS A 15 -11.31 14.37 -11.16
C HIS A 15 -10.51 13.06 -11.11
N ALA A 16 -11.10 12.00 -10.54
CA ALA A 16 -10.52 10.68 -10.60
C ALA A 16 -10.44 10.23 -12.07
N GLY A 17 -9.25 10.35 -12.65
CA GLY A 17 -8.87 9.84 -13.96
C GLY A 17 -7.69 8.89 -13.83
N THR A 18 -6.82 8.80 -14.85
CA THR A 18 -5.69 7.87 -14.87
C THR A 18 -4.31 8.52 -14.58
N PRO A 19 -4.13 9.43 -13.59
CA PRO A 19 -2.87 10.16 -13.44
C PRO A 19 -1.68 9.22 -13.19
N GLY A 20 -1.87 8.10 -12.49
CA GLY A 20 -0.81 7.13 -12.22
C GLY A 20 -0.24 6.46 -13.47
N VAL A 21 -1.08 6.14 -14.47
CA VAL A 21 -0.66 5.46 -15.71
C VAL A 21 0.04 6.42 -16.67
N VAL A 22 -0.31 7.71 -16.64
CA VAL A 22 0.35 8.74 -17.46
C VAL A 22 1.76 9.05 -16.93
N VAL A 23 1.93 9.11 -15.61
CA VAL A 23 3.23 9.43 -14.97
C VAL A 23 4.16 8.22 -14.94
N LEU A 24 3.64 7.03 -14.63
CA LEU A 24 4.39 5.78 -14.65
C LEU A 24 3.62 4.75 -15.48
N PRO A 25 3.87 4.66 -16.79
CA PRO A 25 3.24 3.64 -17.63
C PRO A 25 3.65 2.23 -17.20
N GLU A 26 2.95 1.21 -17.68
CA GLU A 26 3.19 -0.20 -17.34
C GLU A 26 4.66 -0.63 -17.50
N GLY A 27 5.29 -0.22 -18.61
CA GLY A 27 6.72 -0.48 -18.83
C GLY A 27 7.63 0.20 -17.80
N GLY A 28 7.24 1.37 -17.30
CA GLY A 28 7.91 2.06 -16.19
C GLY A 28 7.78 1.30 -14.88
N PHE A 29 6.57 0.84 -14.54
CA PHE A 29 6.33 -0.01 -13.37
C PHE A 29 7.17 -1.29 -13.41
N ARG A 30 7.20 -1.97 -14.57
CA ARG A 30 7.96 -3.21 -14.73
C ARG A 30 9.46 -2.97 -14.51
N ARG A 31 10.04 -1.95 -15.14
CA ARG A 31 11.46 -1.61 -14.97
C ARG A 31 11.80 -1.24 -13.53
N ALA A 32 10.98 -0.41 -12.89
CA ALA A 32 11.20 -0.03 -11.50
C ALA A 32 11.17 -1.25 -10.57
N LYS A 33 10.20 -2.16 -10.78
CA LYS A 33 10.12 -3.41 -10.01
C LYS A 33 11.34 -4.31 -10.24
N GLU A 34 11.76 -4.49 -11.49
CA GLU A 34 12.95 -5.29 -11.83
C GLU A 34 14.20 -4.73 -11.15
N GLU A 35 14.42 -3.42 -11.25
CA GLU A 35 15.55 -2.72 -10.63
C GLU A 35 15.55 -2.87 -9.11
N ILE A 36 14.46 -2.48 -8.44
CA ILE A 36 14.32 -2.55 -6.98
C ILE A 36 14.56 -3.98 -6.45
N ALA A 37 14.13 -4.99 -7.20
CA ALA A 37 14.28 -6.38 -6.81
C ALA A 37 15.75 -6.87 -6.82
N THR A 38 16.66 -6.11 -7.45
CA THR A 38 18.11 -6.42 -7.45
C THR A 38 18.87 -5.77 -6.31
N TRP A 39 18.28 -4.81 -5.59
CA TRP A 39 18.96 -4.09 -4.53
C TRP A 39 19.30 -5.03 -3.36
N GLU A 40 20.48 -4.83 -2.78
CA GLU A 40 20.92 -5.59 -1.61
C GLU A 40 19.91 -5.44 -0.46
N GLY A 41 19.54 -6.57 0.14
CA GLY A 41 18.54 -6.59 1.22
C GLY A 41 17.09 -6.45 0.75
N TYR A 42 16.81 -6.46 -0.56
CA TYR A 42 15.44 -6.55 -1.05
C TYR A 42 14.81 -7.91 -0.67
N ALA A 43 13.65 -7.84 -0.05
CA ALA A 43 12.76 -8.98 0.13
C ALA A 43 11.29 -8.53 -0.03
N PRO A 44 10.38 -9.37 -0.56
CA PRO A 44 8.96 -9.09 -0.50
C PRO A 44 8.50 -8.92 0.96
N THR A 45 7.83 -7.82 1.24
CA THR A 45 7.21 -7.54 2.55
C THR A 45 5.89 -8.30 2.71
N PRO A 46 5.47 -8.68 3.92
CA PRO A 46 4.23 -9.41 4.15
C PRO A 46 2.97 -8.66 3.68
N LEU A 47 1.97 -9.40 3.23
CA LEU A 47 0.59 -8.92 3.08
C LEU A 47 -0.26 -9.66 4.11
N VAL A 48 -0.56 -9.00 5.22
CA VAL A 48 -1.19 -9.61 6.39
C VAL A 48 -2.71 -9.47 6.31
N PRO A 49 -3.48 -10.58 6.32
CA PRO A 49 -4.93 -10.52 6.43
C PRO A 49 -5.36 -10.08 7.84
N LEU A 50 -6.30 -9.13 7.92
CA LEU A 50 -6.83 -8.59 9.18
C LEU A 50 -8.32 -8.94 9.34
N GLU A 51 -8.62 -10.23 9.49
CA GLU A 51 -9.99 -10.75 9.47
C GLU A 51 -10.88 -10.15 10.55
N ASP A 52 -10.40 -10.03 11.79
CA ASP A 52 -11.19 -9.50 12.90
C ASP A 52 -11.51 -8.01 12.72
N LEU A 53 -10.59 -7.27 12.10
CA LEU A 53 -10.84 -5.88 11.73
C LEU A 53 -11.85 -5.78 10.59
N ALA A 54 -11.78 -6.66 9.59
CA ALA A 54 -12.74 -6.71 8.50
C ALA A 54 -14.16 -6.99 9.01
N LYS A 55 -14.30 -7.95 9.94
CA LYS A 55 -15.56 -8.26 10.64
C LYS A 55 -16.08 -7.05 11.42
N ALA A 56 -15.22 -6.40 12.21
CA ALA A 56 -15.59 -5.21 12.99
C ALA A 56 -15.99 -4.01 12.10
N ALA A 57 -15.34 -3.84 10.95
CA ALA A 57 -15.63 -2.78 9.97
C ALA A 57 -16.80 -3.10 9.04
N ARG A 58 -17.31 -4.35 9.05
CA ARG A 58 -18.36 -4.84 8.15
C ARG A 58 -18.01 -4.71 6.67
N VAL A 59 -16.77 -5.04 6.31
CA VAL A 59 -16.28 -5.08 4.92
C VAL A 59 -15.83 -6.50 4.56
N ALA A 60 -15.73 -6.81 3.27
CA ALA A 60 -15.39 -8.15 2.80
C ALA A 60 -13.99 -8.62 3.24
N SER A 61 -12.99 -7.73 3.18
CA SER A 61 -11.63 -8.06 3.57
C SER A 61 -10.82 -6.80 3.88
N ILE A 62 -9.86 -6.91 4.78
CA ILE A 62 -8.83 -5.90 5.02
C ILE A 62 -7.49 -6.63 5.00
N HIS A 63 -6.55 -6.08 4.23
CA HIS A 63 -5.17 -6.57 4.16
C HIS A 63 -4.23 -5.41 4.47
N TRP A 64 -3.19 -5.69 5.24
CA TRP A 64 -2.13 -4.74 5.54
C TRP A 64 -0.85 -5.16 4.84
N LYS A 65 -0.36 -4.30 3.94
CA LYS A 65 0.96 -4.42 3.36
C LYS A 65 1.99 -3.88 4.36
N ASP A 66 2.70 -4.77 5.02
CA ASP A 66 3.64 -4.40 6.10
C ASP A 66 5.01 -3.99 5.53
N GLU A 67 5.12 -2.71 5.18
CA GLU A 67 6.37 -2.10 4.72
C GLU A 67 7.30 -1.65 5.86
N GLY A 68 6.96 -1.88 7.14
CA GLY A 68 7.81 -1.47 8.27
C GLY A 68 9.23 -2.03 8.19
N PRO A 69 9.42 -3.33 7.87
CA PRO A 69 10.74 -3.94 7.74
C PRO A 69 11.52 -3.54 6.47
N ARG A 70 10.91 -2.81 5.52
CA ARG A 70 11.51 -2.49 4.22
C ARG A 70 12.89 -1.86 4.39
N PHE A 71 13.93 -2.59 3.96
CA PHE A 71 15.35 -2.21 4.07
C PHE A 71 15.80 -1.79 5.49
N GLY A 72 15.09 -2.21 6.55
CA GLY A 72 15.44 -1.85 7.93
C GLY A 72 15.19 -0.38 8.32
N LEU A 73 14.48 0.40 7.50
CA LEU A 73 14.32 1.85 7.67
C LEU A 73 13.02 2.25 8.39
N GLY A 74 12.15 1.29 8.73
CA GLY A 74 10.87 1.58 9.39
C GLY A 74 9.82 2.22 8.47
N SER A 75 10.06 2.29 7.15
CA SER A 75 9.11 2.83 6.19
C SER A 75 9.39 2.40 4.74
N PHE A 76 8.42 2.60 3.86
CA PHE A 76 8.52 2.29 2.43
C PHE A 76 9.39 3.28 1.62
N LYS A 77 9.83 4.39 2.22
CA LYS A 77 10.48 5.51 1.50
C LYS A 77 11.81 5.12 0.84
N ALA A 78 12.39 4.00 1.22
CA ALA A 78 13.56 3.43 0.56
C ALA A 78 13.34 3.16 -0.94
N LEU A 79 12.09 3.03 -1.39
CA LEU A 79 11.73 2.64 -2.76
C LEU A 79 11.71 3.79 -3.78
N GLY A 80 11.79 5.05 -3.36
CA GLY A 80 11.67 6.22 -4.25
C GLY A 80 12.39 7.44 -3.72
#